data_AF-A0A0F7D409-F1
#
_entry.id   AF-A0A0F7D409-F1
#
_cell.length_a   1.000
_cell.length_b   1.000
_cell.length_c   1.000
_cell.angle_alpha   90.00
_cell.angle_beta   90.00
_cell.angle_gamma   90.00
#
_symmetry.space_group_name_H-M   'P 1'
#
loop_
_entity.id
_entity.type
_entity.pdbx_description
1 polymer ?
#
loop_
_entity_poly.entity_id
_entity_poly.type
_entity_poly.pdbx_seq_one_letter_code
_entity_poly.pdbx_strand_id
1 'polypeptide(L)'
;MYFFKRNFKTIILYILAMGIIGTMIAYFMAGNTYDYEEYYSLSEPLSTTQEDELAIKLNQEVNAELGERAASIQYSPESQYLSLDVESVSEDEVSNIKNQFDALLDDSGIGYEEGVNITIDANSDIVMKVIIIAASVILGFIFGIIQGIRNRRILSDEDVKYYLDEKTVGTF
;
A
#
# COMPACT_ATOMS: atom_id res chain seq x y z
N MET A 1 23.11 -23.11 21.96
CA MET A 1 21.81 -23.29 22.63
C MET A 1 21.59 -22.31 23.79
N TYR A 2 22.57 -22.12 24.69
CA TYR A 2 22.54 -21.16 25.81
C TYR A 2 22.17 -19.71 25.40
N PHE A 3 22.78 -19.21 24.32
CA PHE A 3 22.56 -17.85 23.83
C PHE A 3 21.07 -17.55 23.58
N PHE A 4 20.37 -18.44 22.86
CA PHE A 4 18.96 -18.27 22.57
C PHE A 4 18.13 -18.38 23.84
N LYS A 5 18.37 -19.37 24.71
CA LYS A 5 17.62 -19.55 25.97
C LYS A 5 17.69 -18.31 26.87
N ARG A 6 18.85 -17.65 26.92
CA ARG A 6 19.08 -16.44 27.72
C ARG A 6 18.51 -15.18 27.09
N ASN A 7 18.77 -14.97 25.80
CA ASN A 7 18.41 -13.73 25.11
C ASN A 7 17.04 -13.78 24.43
N PHE A 8 16.29 -14.89 24.57
CA PHE A 8 14.99 -15.10 23.94
C PHE A 8 14.02 -13.93 24.16
N LYS A 9 13.90 -13.47 25.41
CA LYS A 9 13.01 -12.35 25.77
C LYS A 9 13.43 -11.06 25.07
N THR A 10 14.73 -10.76 25.06
CA THR A 10 15.27 -9.58 24.39
C THR A 10 15.02 -9.65 22.89
N ILE A 11 15.28 -10.80 22.26
CA ILE A 11 15.06 -11.01 20.83
C ILE A 11 13.57 -10.81 20.49
N ILE A 12 12.66 -11.44 21.26
CA ILE A 12 11.21 -11.26 21.07
C ILE A 12 10.80 -9.81 21.23
N LEU A 13 11.34 -9.09 22.23
CA LEU A 13 10.99 -7.70 22.47
C LEU A 13 11.36 -6.81 21.26
N TYR A 14 12.53 -7.03 20.66
CA TYR A 14 12.93 -6.30 19.44
C TYR A 14 12.12 -6.72 18.21
N ILE A 15 11.75 -8.00 18.07
CA ILE A 15 10.83 -8.46 17.01
C ILE A 15 9.48 -7.75 17.14
N LEU A 16 8.90 -7.72 18.34
CA LEU A 16 7.59 -7.09 18.57
C LEU A 16 7.64 -5.58 18.35
N ALA A 17 8.67 -4.91 18.88
CA ALA A 17 8.84 -3.47 18.70
C ALA A 17 8.96 -3.09 17.22
N MET A 18 9.79 -3.80 16.46
CA MET A 18 9.94 -3.55 15.02
C MET A 18 8.71 -4.02 14.22
N GLY A 19 7.99 -5.04 14.68
CA GLY A 19 6.71 -5.44 14.10
C GLY A 19 5.68 -4.31 14.18
N ILE A 20 5.53 -3.68 15.35
CA ILE A 20 4.62 -2.53 15.54
C ILE A 20 5.03 -1.36 14.63
N ILE A 21 6.32 -1.02 14.61
CA ILE A 21 6.84 0.05 13.73
C ILE A 21 6.58 -0.30 12.26
N GLY A 22 6.83 -1.55 11.86
CA GLY A 22 6.57 -2.04 10.51
C GLY A 22 5.10 -1.97 10.12
N THR A 23 4.19 -2.28 11.03
CA THR A 23 2.74 -2.11 10.82
C THR A 23 2.37 -0.65 10.64
N MET A 24 2.94 0.26 11.43
CA MET A 24 2.73 1.69 11.24
C MET A 24 3.25 2.17 9.88
N ILE A 25 4.47 1.76 9.48
CA ILE A 25 5.05 2.12 8.19
C ILE A 25 4.20 1.56 7.04
N ALA A 26 3.78 0.30 7.13
CA ALA A 26 2.93 -0.33 6.12
C ALA A 26 1.60 0.40 5.94
N TYR A 27 1.01 0.90 7.03
CA TYR A 27 -0.22 1.70 6.96
C TYR A 27 -0.04 3.01 6.18
N PHE A 28 1.09 3.70 6.36
CA PHE A 28 1.36 4.97 5.67
C PHE A 28 1.91 4.81 4.25
N MET A 29 2.72 3.77 4.00
CA MET A 29 3.39 3.58 2.71
C MET A 29 2.56 2.76 1.72
N ALA A 30 1.84 1.75 2.20
CA ALA A 30 0.94 0.95 1.39
C ALA A 30 -0.49 1.36 1.77
N GLY A 31 -0.86 2.59 1.44
CA GLY A 31 -2.23 3.06 1.57
C GLY A 31 -3.22 2.15 0.84
N ASN A 32 -4.51 2.35 1.06
CA ASN A 32 -5.48 1.68 0.20
C ASN A 32 -5.46 2.39 -1.15
N THR A 33 -5.46 1.61 -2.23
CA THR A 33 -5.77 2.11 -3.55
C THR A 33 -7.26 1.90 -3.81
N TYR A 34 -7.80 2.63 -4.77
CA TYR A 34 -9.19 2.60 -5.13
C TYR A 34 -9.28 2.40 -6.64
N ASP A 35 -10.07 1.42 -7.01
CA ASP A 35 -10.56 1.30 -8.38
C ASP A 35 -11.88 2.08 -8.43
N TYR A 36 -11.97 3.00 -9.38
CA TYR A 36 -13.09 3.90 -9.54
C TYR A 36 -13.61 3.78 -10.96
N GLU A 37 -14.91 3.52 -11.08
CA GLU A 37 -15.59 3.42 -12.36
C GLU A 37 -16.81 4.34 -12.33
N GLU A 38 -16.88 5.27 -13.27
CA GLU A 38 -18.00 6.19 -13.41
C GLU A 38 -18.53 6.22 -14.84
N TYR A 39 -19.86 6.21 -14.96
CA TYR A 39 -20.56 6.25 -16.23
C TYR A 39 -21.18 7.63 -16.48
N TYR A 40 -20.82 8.21 -17.63
CA TYR A 40 -21.31 9.48 -18.14
C TYR A 40 -22.31 9.22 -19.27
N SER A 41 -23.53 9.77 -19.15
CA SER A 41 -24.48 9.74 -20.27
C SER A 41 -24.22 10.91 -21.19
N LEU A 42 -24.04 10.65 -22.48
CA LEU A 42 -23.73 11.70 -23.44
C LEU A 42 -25.00 12.25 -24.10
N SER A 43 -25.05 13.57 -24.26
CA SER A 43 -26.15 14.26 -24.95
C SER A 43 -26.19 13.94 -26.44
N GLU A 44 -25.03 13.70 -27.04
CA GLU A 44 -24.85 13.32 -28.43
C GLU A 44 -23.81 12.18 -28.54
N PRO A 45 -23.95 11.26 -29.49
CA PRO A 45 -22.97 10.20 -29.68
C PRO A 45 -21.61 10.77 -30.11
N LEU A 46 -20.53 10.26 -29.53
CA LEU A 46 -19.17 10.63 -29.92
C LEU A 46 -18.87 10.14 -31.34
N SER A 47 -18.21 11.00 -32.12
CA SER A 47 -17.51 10.56 -33.31
C SER A 47 -16.23 9.79 -32.93
N THR A 48 -15.76 8.91 -33.82
CA THR A 48 -14.49 8.17 -33.62
C THR A 48 -13.31 9.12 -33.39
N THR A 49 -13.31 10.29 -34.01
CA THR A 49 -12.26 11.30 -33.81
C THR A 49 -12.30 11.90 -32.41
N GLN A 50 -13.49 12.18 -31.87
CA GLN A 50 -13.62 12.72 -30.52
C GLN A 50 -13.23 11.69 -29.45
N GLU A 51 -13.57 10.41 -29.65
CA GLU A 51 -13.15 9.32 -28.78
C GLU A 51 -11.62 9.18 -28.73
N ASP A 52 -10.97 9.14 -29.90
CA ASP A 52 -9.51 9.05 -30.00
C ASP A 52 -8.83 10.27 -29.36
N GLU A 53 -9.33 11.48 -29.61
CA GLU A 53 -8.80 12.72 -29.04
C GLU A 53 -8.92 12.75 -27.51
N LEU A 54 -10.05 12.32 -26.96
CA LEU A 54 -10.26 12.20 -25.52
C LEU A 54 -9.26 11.21 -24.89
N ALA A 55 -9.08 10.03 -25.49
CA ALA A 55 -8.14 9.04 -24.98
C ALA A 55 -6.69 9.53 -25.02
N ILE A 56 -6.34 10.33 -26.03
CA ILE A 56 -5.01 10.96 -26.13
C ILE A 56 -4.84 12.05 -25.05
N LYS A 57 -5.81 12.96 -24.92
CA LYS A 57 -5.77 14.04 -23.91
C LYS A 57 -5.70 13.47 -22.48
N LEU A 58 -6.52 12.46 -22.17
CA LEU A 58 -6.48 11.76 -20.89
C LEU A 58 -5.09 11.19 -20.60
N ASN A 59 -4.46 10.56 -21.59
CA ASN A 59 -3.10 10.03 -21.40
C ASN A 59 -2.06 11.14 -21.20
N GLN A 60 -2.19 12.28 -21.86
CA GLN A 60 -1.21 13.37 -21.82
C GLN A 60 -1.35 14.25 -20.59
N GLU A 61 -2.57 14.45 -20.09
CA GLU A 61 -2.86 15.37 -19.00
C GLU A 61 -3.00 14.65 -17.66
N VAL A 62 -3.61 13.45 -17.66
CA VAL A 62 -3.87 12.70 -16.43
C VAL A 62 -2.80 11.64 -16.19
N ASN A 63 -2.63 10.70 -17.12
CA ASN A 63 -1.70 9.57 -16.92
C ASN A 63 -0.23 9.99 -16.93
N ALA A 64 0.13 11.08 -17.62
CA ALA A 64 1.49 11.58 -17.62
C ALA A 64 1.93 12.10 -16.24
N GLU A 65 0.99 12.60 -15.43
CA GLU A 65 1.24 13.07 -14.05
C GLU A 65 1.40 11.88 -13.09
N LEU A 66 0.66 10.80 -13.33
CA LEU A 66 0.60 9.62 -12.46
C LEU A 66 1.65 8.54 -12.79
N GLY A 67 2.35 8.65 -13.92
CA GLY A 67 3.48 7.78 -14.29
C GLY A 67 3.10 6.37 -14.77
N GLU A 68 1.84 5.97 -14.63
CA GLU A 68 1.24 4.73 -15.14
C GLU A 68 -0.12 5.03 -15.81
N ARG A 69 -0.69 4.06 -16.53
CA ARG A 69 -2.04 4.17 -17.13
C ARG A 69 -3.11 4.04 -16.03
N ALA A 70 -3.15 5.03 -15.15
CA ALA A 70 -4.04 5.07 -14.01
C ALA A 70 -5.50 5.29 -14.40
N ALA A 71 -5.77 5.96 -15.52
CA ALA A 71 -7.11 6.23 -16.03
C ALA A 71 -7.26 5.80 -17.50
N SER A 72 -8.45 5.29 -17.84
CA SER A 72 -8.85 4.93 -19.20
C SER A 72 -10.33 5.24 -19.43
N ILE A 73 -10.73 5.24 -20.70
CA ILE A 73 -12.12 5.47 -21.07
C ILE A 73 -12.62 4.35 -21.98
N GLN A 74 -13.90 4.01 -21.84
CA GLN A 74 -14.58 3.12 -22.76
C GLN A 74 -15.90 3.73 -23.22
N TYR A 75 -16.04 3.90 -24.53
CA TYR A 75 -17.28 4.39 -25.13
C TYR A 75 -18.13 3.24 -25.65
N SER A 76 -19.43 3.26 -25.33
CA SER A 76 -20.42 2.31 -25.84
C SER A 76 -21.42 3.03 -26.76
N PRO A 77 -21.25 2.94 -28.09
CA PRO A 77 -22.09 3.65 -29.06
C PRO A 77 -23.58 3.26 -28.99
N GLU A 78 -23.87 2.01 -28.62
CA GLU A 78 -25.25 1.50 -28.53
C GLU A 78 -26.04 2.12 -27.38
N SER A 79 -25.34 2.52 -26.32
CA SER A 79 -25.93 3.01 -25.08
C SER A 79 -25.62 4.47 -24.80
N GLN A 80 -24.77 5.10 -25.63
CA GLN A 80 -24.31 6.49 -25.49
C GLN A 80 -23.69 6.78 -24.10
N TYR A 81 -23.05 5.76 -23.53
CA TYR A 81 -22.31 5.88 -22.28
C TYR A 81 -20.82 5.94 -22.56
N LEU A 82 -20.16 6.81 -21.81
CA LEU A 82 -18.72 6.87 -21.68
C LEU A 82 -18.37 6.47 -20.25
N SER A 83 -17.59 5.40 -20.07
CA SER A 83 -17.01 5.08 -18.76
C SER A 83 -15.66 5.77 -18.59
N LEU A 84 -15.40 6.24 -17.38
CA LEU A 84 -14.08 6.56 -16.87
C LEU A 84 -13.69 5.45 -15.90
N ASP A 85 -12.65 4.70 -16.25
CA ASP A 85 -12.11 3.59 -15.48
C ASP A 85 -10.75 4.02 -14.91
N VAL A 86 -10.67 4.13 -13.59
CA VAL A 86 -9.46 4.51 -12.87
C VAL A 86 -9.03 3.35 -11.99
N GLU A 87 -7.78 2.92 -12.11
CA GLU A 87 -7.27 1.74 -11.42
C GLU A 87 -6.15 2.10 -10.46
N SER A 88 -6.20 1.51 -9.26
CA SER A 88 -5.08 1.49 -8.32
C SER A 88 -4.52 2.86 -7.91
N VAL A 89 -5.37 3.88 -7.78
CA VAL A 89 -4.97 5.23 -7.33
C VAL A 89 -5.41 5.51 -5.88
N SER A 90 -4.84 6.52 -5.24
CA SER A 90 -5.32 7.00 -3.93
C SER A 90 -6.65 7.77 -4.05
N GLU A 91 -7.38 7.90 -2.94
CA GLU A 91 -8.67 8.61 -2.90
C GLU A 91 -8.56 10.08 -3.36
N ASP A 92 -7.49 10.76 -2.95
CA ASP A 92 -7.21 12.14 -3.37
C ASP A 92 -6.94 12.23 -4.88
N GLU A 93 -6.28 11.21 -5.45
CA GLU A 93 -6.03 11.13 -6.89
C GLU A 93 -7.31 10.85 -7.68
N VAL A 94 -8.23 10.00 -7.20
CA VAL A 94 -9.54 9.79 -7.85
C VAL A 94 -10.26 11.12 -8.06
N SER A 95 -10.33 11.95 -7.02
CA SER A 95 -11.02 13.24 -7.11
C SER A 95 -10.34 14.18 -8.10
N ASN A 96 -9.00 14.20 -8.14
CA ASN A 96 -8.26 15.01 -9.09
C ASN A 96 -8.47 14.54 -10.53
N ILE A 97 -8.43 13.22 -10.76
CA ILE A 97 -8.65 12.61 -12.07
C ILE A 97 -10.05 12.91 -12.58
N LYS A 98 -11.08 12.76 -11.73
CA LYS A 98 -12.47 13.11 -12.10
C LYS A 98 -12.55 14.58 -12.54
N ASN A 99 -12.04 15.50 -11.71
CA ASN A 99 -12.09 16.93 -12.03
C ASN A 99 -11.34 17.28 -13.32
N GLN A 100 -10.19 16.64 -13.58
CA GLN A 100 -9.45 16.81 -14.82
C GLN A 100 -10.23 16.23 -16.02
N PHE A 101 -10.88 15.08 -15.86
CA PHE A 101 -11.68 14.46 -16.91
C PHE A 101 -12.94 15.27 -17.24
N ASP A 102 -13.66 15.76 -16.24
CA ASP A 102 -14.81 16.66 -16.43
C ASP A 102 -14.40 17.92 -17.22
N ALA A 103 -13.25 18.50 -16.88
CA ALA A 103 -12.69 19.64 -17.61
C ALA A 103 -12.32 19.30 -19.05
N LEU A 104 -11.84 18.08 -19.32
CA LEU A 104 -11.57 17.59 -20.68
C LEU A 104 -12.84 17.44 -21.52
N LEU A 105 -13.92 16.96 -20.93
CA LEU A 105 -15.23 16.87 -21.59
C LEU A 105 -15.78 18.25 -21.92
N ASP A 106 -15.71 19.18 -20.97
CA ASP A 106 -16.13 20.57 -21.14
C ASP A 106 -15.33 21.31 -22.23
N ASP A 107 -14.00 21.20 -22.22
CA ASP A 107 -13.11 21.81 -23.24
C ASP A 107 -13.38 21.23 -24.65
N SER A 108 -13.74 19.96 -24.70
CA SER A 108 -14.08 19.28 -25.96
C SER A 108 -15.52 19.56 -26.42
N GLY A 109 -16.30 20.33 -25.65
CA GLY A 109 -17.67 20.71 -25.96
C GLY A 109 -18.66 19.54 -25.95
N ILE A 110 -18.34 18.47 -25.21
CA ILE A 110 -19.17 17.27 -25.11
C ILE A 110 -20.19 17.50 -24.00
N GLY A 111 -21.49 17.45 -24.34
CA GLY A 111 -22.54 17.51 -23.32
C GLY A 111 -22.70 16.17 -22.62
N TYR A 112 -22.64 16.16 -21.29
CA TYR A 112 -22.79 14.95 -20.48
C TYR A 112 -23.70 15.18 -19.26
N GLU A 113 -24.29 14.10 -18.75
CA GLU A 113 -24.90 14.03 -17.42
C GLU A 113 -24.01 13.18 -16.50
N GLU A 114 -23.62 13.75 -15.35
CA GLU A 114 -22.76 13.09 -14.36
C GLU A 114 -23.46 11.93 -13.64
N GLY A 115 -22.69 10.91 -13.27
CA GLY A 115 -23.02 10.02 -12.16
C GLY A 115 -24.21 9.06 -12.38
N VAL A 116 -24.40 8.55 -13.60
CA VAL A 116 -25.47 7.56 -13.85
C VAL A 116 -25.22 6.25 -13.08
N ASN A 117 -23.96 5.90 -12.86
CA ASN A 117 -23.54 4.85 -11.95
C ASN A 117 -22.09 5.08 -11.51
N ILE A 118 -21.80 4.86 -10.22
CA ILE A 118 -20.45 5.02 -9.64
C ILE A 118 -20.14 3.76 -8.85
N THR A 119 -19.08 3.07 -9.22
CA THR A 119 -18.51 1.95 -8.48
C THR A 119 -17.18 2.39 -7.87
N ILE A 120 -17.01 2.16 -6.56
CA ILE A 120 -15.76 2.44 -5.85
C ILE A 120 -15.36 1.17 -5.12
N ASP A 121 -14.28 0.55 -5.57
CA ASP A 121 -13.72 -0.65 -4.97
C ASP A 121 -12.40 -0.32 -4.29
N ALA A 122 -12.37 -0.43 -2.97
CA ALA A 122 -11.15 -0.22 -2.19
C ALA A 122 -10.26 -1.47 -2.27
N ASN A 123 -9.15 -1.35 -3.00
CA ASN A 123 -8.11 -2.36 -3.04
C ASN A 123 -7.10 -2.12 -1.92
N SER A 124 -7.11 -3.00 -0.93
CA SER A 124 -6.03 -3.05 0.04
C SER A 124 -4.85 -3.81 -0.57
N ASP A 125 -3.70 -3.15 -0.72
CA ASP A 125 -2.45 -3.83 -1.08
C ASP A 125 -1.91 -4.65 0.11
N ILE A 126 -2.61 -5.76 0.41
CA ILE A 126 -2.29 -6.67 1.51
C ILE A 126 -0.91 -7.28 1.29
N VAL A 127 -0.54 -7.56 0.04
CA VAL A 127 0.74 -8.20 -0.29
C VAL A 127 1.88 -7.27 0.09
N MET A 128 1.85 -6.01 -0.33
CA MET A 128 2.88 -5.03 0.04
C MET A 128 2.92 -4.78 1.55
N LYS A 129 1.75 -4.64 2.20
CA LYS A 129 1.65 -4.49 3.67
C LYS A 129 2.34 -5.65 4.38
N VAL A 130 2.09 -6.89 3.95
CA VAL A 130 2.71 -8.10 4.53
C VAL A 130 4.22 -8.11 4.29
N ILE A 131 4.69 -7.73 3.11
CA ILE A 131 6.13 -7.66 2.80
C ILE A 131 6.84 -6.65 3.72
N ILE A 132 6.29 -5.44 3.89
CA ILE A 132 6.86 -4.41 4.76
C ILE A 132 6.93 -4.89 6.22
N ILE A 133 5.84 -5.49 6.71
CA ILE A 133 5.78 -6.03 8.07
C ILE A 133 6.80 -7.17 8.25
N ALA A 134 6.88 -8.10 7.29
CA ALA A 134 7.82 -9.22 7.34
C ALA A 134 9.28 -8.74 7.35
N ALA A 135 9.62 -7.77 6.48
CA ALA A 135 10.95 -7.17 6.46
C ALA A 135 11.29 -6.50 7.80
N SER A 136 10.34 -5.78 8.40
CA SER A 136 10.51 -5.13 9.71
C SER A 136 10.72 -6.14 10.83
N VAL A 137 9.97 -7.24 10.84
CA VAL A 137 10.14 -8.35 11.80
C VAL A 137 11.53 -8.98 11.68
N ILE A 138 12.02 -9.19 10.46
CA ILE A 138 13.38 -9.71 10.22
C ILE A 138 14.44 -8.74 10.77
N LEU A 139 14.27 -7.44 10.55
CA LEU A 139 15.16 -6.43 11.13
C LEU A 139 15.14 -6.47 12.67
N GLY A 140 13.96 -6.60 13.27
CA GLY A 140 13.81 -6.77 14.73
C GLY A 140 14.53 -8.00 15.26
N PHE A 141 14.46 -9.12 14.54
CA PHE A 141 15.21 -10.33 14.88
C PHE A 141 16.72 -10.10 14.84
N ILE A 142 17.24 -9.47 13.77
CA ILE A 142 18.67 -9.17 13.61
C ILE A 142 19.15 -8.24 14.74
N PHE A 143 18.44 -7.14 15.01
CA PHE A 143 18.76 -6.22 16.09
C PHE A 143 18.73 -6.91 17.46
N GLY A 144 17.72 -7.76 17.68
CA GLY A 144 17.60 -8.57 18.89
C GLY A 144 18.80 -9.49 19.11
N ILE A 145 19.29 -10.15 18.05
CA ILE A 145 20.51 -10.97 18.11
C ILE A 145 21.72 -10.11 18.44
N ILE A 146 21.92 -8.98 17.75
CA ILE A 146 23.07 -8.10 17.97
C ILE A 146 23.11 -7.63 19.44
N GLN A 147 21.97 -7.19 19.98
CA GLN A 147 21.90 -6.77 21.38
C GLN A 147 22.07 -7.94 22.35
N GLY A 148 21.52 -9.11 22.03
CA GLY A 148 21.77 -10.33 22.79
C GLY A 148 23.26 -10.69 22.84
N ILE A 149 23.99 -10.50 21.73
CA ILE A 149 25.44 -10.76 21.65
C ILE A 149 26.23 -9.74 22.47
N ARG A 150 25.79 -8.49 22.56
CA ARG A 150 26.43 -7.46 23.40
C ARG A 150 26.23 -7.74 24.90
N ASN A 151 25.14 -8.39 25.28
CA ASN A 151 24.88 -8.77 26.67
C ASN A 151 25.59 -10.08 27.08
N ARG A 152 26.94 -10.05 27.14
CA ARG A 152 27.78 -11.26 27.38
C ARG A 152 28.00 -11.64 28.86
N ARG A 153 27.61 -10.83 29.85
CA ARG A 153 28.01 -11.07 31.25
C ARG A 153 27.10 -12.13 31.90
N ILE A 154 27.61 -13.30 32.28
CA ILE A 154 26.93 -14.16 33.25
C ILE A 154 27.07 -13.44 34.60
N LEU A 155 25.97 -12.96 35.17
CA LEU A 155 26.02 -12.03 36.29
C LEU A 155 25.78 -12.71 37.64
N SER A 156 25.24 -13.93 37.67
CA SER A 156 24.96 -14.64 38.91
C SER A 156 25.12 -16.16 38.79
N ASP A 157 25.31 -16.82 39.93
CA ASP A 157 25.25 -18.28 40.06
C ASP A 157 23.87 -18.84 39.63
N GLU A 158 22.82 -18.03 39.77
CA GLU A 158 21.49 -18.37 39.29
C GLU A 158 21.44 -18.46 37.75
N ASP A 159 22.17 -17.59 37.04
CA ASP A 159 22.32 -17.67 35.58
C ASP A 159 23.07 -18.94 35.15
N VAL A 160 24.08 -19.37 35.92
CA VAL A 160 24.82 -20.62 35.65
C VAL A 160 23.90 -21.82 35.80
N LYS A 161 23.18 -21.91 36.92
CA LYS A 161 22.26 -23.02 37.16
C LYS A 161 21.09 -23.04 36.18
N TYR A 162 20.47 -21.90 35.89
CA TYR A 162 19.25 -21.82 35.07
C TYR A 162 19.52 -22.03 33.57
N TYR A 163 20.68 -21.60 33.08
CA TYR A 163 20.99 -21.63 31.65
C TYR A 163 22.05 -22.67 31.26
N LEU A 164 22.99 -23.07 32.14
CA LEU A 164 24.01 -24.10 31.87
C LEU A 164 23.67 -25.47 32.46
N ASP A 165 22.70 -25.57 33.38
CA ASP A 165 22.39 -26.80 34.13
C ASP A 165 23.60 -27.35 34.91
N GLU A 166 24.56 -26.48 35.22
CA GLU A 166 25.76 -26.80 35.96
C GLU A 166 25.57 -26.57 37.46
N LYS A 167 26.15 -27.44 38.30
CA LYS A 167 26.19 -27.25 39.75
C LYS A 167 27.06 -26.03 40.06
N THR A 168 26.44 -24.99 40.60
CA THR A 168 27.16 -23.85 41.20
C THR A 168 27.96 -24.36 42.40
N VAL A 169 29.28 -24.25 42.34
CA VAL A 169 30.15 -24.50 43.50
C VAL A 169 29.87 -23.34 44.46
N GLY A 170 29.20 -23.63 45.57
CA GLY A 170 28.72 -22.61 46.50
C GLY A 170 29.79 -21.58 46.89
N THR A 171 29.32 -20.36 47.17
CA THR A 171 30.12 -19.22 47.63
C THR A 171 31.20 -19.65 48.63
N PHE A 172 32.47 -19.30 48.33
CA PHE A 172 33.55 -19.26 49.31
C PHE A 172 33.35 -18.10 50.27
#